data_AF-A0A453KHI6-F1
#
_entry.id   AF-A0A453KHI6-F1
#
_cell.length_a   1.000
_cell.length_b   1.000
_cell.length_c   1.000
_cell.angle_alpha   90.00
_cell.angle_beta   90.00
_cell.angle_gamma   90.00
#
_symmetry.space_group_name_H-M   'P 1'
#
loop_
_entity.id
_entity.type
_entity.pdbx_description
1 polymer ?
#
loop_
_entity_poly.entity_id
_entity_poly.type
_entity_poly.pdbx_seq_one_letter_code
_entity_poly.pdbx_strand_id
1 'polypeptide(L)' 'MVLRRAAVESPKKVAALVDLVNLPTALREFAGGRSQMSHLSFFLGVWSHIKNNNLQVHPS' A
#
# COMPACT_ATOMS: atom_id res chain seq x y z
N MET A 1 13.45 10.15 4.34
CA MET A 1 13.69 11.41 3.59
C MET A 1 12.83 11.53 2.32
N VAL A 2 12.64 10.44 1.56
CA VAL A 2 11.87 10.43 0.29
C VAL A 2 10.41 10.89 0.46
N LEU A 3 9.67 10.34 1.44
CA LEU A 3 8.26 10.73 1.66
C LEU A 3 8.10 12.22 2.01
N ARG A 4 9.06 12.79 2.75
CA ARG A 4 9.06 14.22 3.09
C ARG A 4 9.35 15.10 1.87
N ARG A 5 10.24 14.67 0.97
CA ARG A 5 10.47 15.37 -0.31
C ARG A 5 9.24 15.29 -1.22
N ALA A 6 8.67 14.10 -1.38
CA ALA A 6 7.45 13.91 -2.17
C ALA A 6 6.27 14.74 -1.62
N ALA A 7 6.18 14.91 -0.29
CA ALA A 7 5.17 15.75 0.34
C ALA A 7 5.35 17.25 0.04
N VAL A 8 6.59 17.71 -0.20
CA VAL A 8 6.87 19.08 -0.63
C VAL A 8 6.58 19.27 -2.12
N GLU A 9 6.94 18.29 -2.95
CA GLU A 9 6.74 18.36 -4.41
C GLU A 9 5.29 18.16 -4.84
N SER A 10 4.51 17.33 -4.11
CA SER A 10 3.12 17.00 -4.45
C SER A 10 2.29 16.64 -3.21
N PRO A 11 2.05 17.60 -2.30
CA PRO A 11 1.41 17.36 -1.01
C PRO A 11 0.04 16.67 -1.12
N LYS A 12 -0.78 17.07 -2.10
CA LYS A 12 -2.12 16.47 -2.31
C LYS A 12 -2.06 14.99 -2.66
N LYS A 13 -1.10 14.58 -3.51
CA LYS A 13 -0.95 13.18 -3.92
C LYS A 13 -0.45 12.33 -2.75
N VAL A 14 0.48 12.87 -1.96
CA VAL A 14 0.99 12.18 -0.78
C VAL A 14 -0.09 12.05 0.30
N ALA A 15 -0.89 13.09 0.53
CA ALA A 15 -2.02 13.03 1.46
C ALA A 15 -2.98 11.89 1.08
N ALA A 16 -3.41 11.83 -0.19
CA ALA A 16 -4.30 10.77 -0.68
C ALA A 16 -3.72 9.34 -0.50
N LEU A 17 -2.39 9.19 -0.51
CA LEU A 17 -1.75 7.90 -0.26
C LEU A 17 -1.72 7.52 1.23
N VAL A 18 -1.73 8.50 2.13
CA VAL A 18 -1.68 8.30 3.58
C VAL A 18 -3.08 8.23 4.21
N ASP A 19 -4.09 8.77 3.53
CA ASP A 19 -5.48 8.72 3.96
C ASP A 19 -5.95 7.28 4.23
N LEU A 20 -6.63 7.11 5.36
CA LEU A 20 -7.25 5.83 5.74
C LEU A 20 -8.54 5.63 4.95
N VAL A 21 -8.65 4.46 4.32
CA VAL A 21 -9.85 4.06 3.59
C VAL A 21 -10.39 2.74 4.11
N ASN A 22 -11.70 2.58 3.99
CA ASN A 22 -12.38 1.33 4.32
C ASN A 22 -11.95 0.24 3.33
N LEU A 23 -11.48 -0.88 3.87
CA LEU A 23 -11.13 -2.04 3.07
C LEU A 23 -12.39 -2.86 2.74
N PRO A 24 -12.54 -3.27 1.47
CA PRO A 24 -13.48 -4.32 1.09
C PRO A 24 -13.26 -5.58 1.93
N THR A 25 -14.34 -6.28 2.29
CA THR A 25 -14.28 -7.45 3.18
C THR A 25 -13.27 -8.49 2.70
N ALA A 26 -13.19 -8.74 1.39
CA ALA A 26 -12.24 -9.68 0.78
C ALA A 26 -10.76 -9.33 1.02
N LEU A 27 -10.43 -8.07 1.28
CA LEU A 27 -9.05 -7.61 1.51
C LEU A 27 -8.69 -7.53 2.99
N ARG A 28 -9.66 -7.70 3.90
CA ARG A 28 -9.43 -7.55 5.35
C ARG A 28 -8.58 -8.68 5.90
N GLU A 29 -8.77 -9.91 5.43
CA GLU A 29 -7.95 -11.05 5.84
C GLU A 29 -6.48 -10.81 5.47
N PHE A 30 -6.23 -10.36 4.24
CA PHE A 30 -4.89 -9.99 3.78
C PHE A 30 -4.30 -8.84 4.61
N ALA A 31 -5.13 -7.87 5.01
CA ALA A 31 -4.72 -6.76 5.87
C ALA A 31 -4.64 -7.12 7.37
N GLY A 32 -4.65 -8.41 7.74
CA GLY A 32 -4.53 -8.87 9.13
C GLY A 32 -5.78 -8.58 9.97
N GLY A 33 -6.97 -8.67 9.37
CA GLY A 33 -8.27 -8.42 10.01
C GLY A 33 -8.67 -6.95 10.11
N ARG A 34 -7.85 -6.01 9.61
CA ARG A 34 -8.14 -4.57 9.69
C ARG A 34 -9.27 -4.18 8.73
N SER A 35 -10.20 -3.38 9.20
CA SER A 35 -11.29 -2.81 8.40
C SER A 35 -10.89 -1.55 7.62
N GLN A 36 -9.80 -0.89 8.03
CA GLN A 36 -9.27 0.32 7.41
C GLN A 36 -7.76 0.27 7.30
N MET A 37 -7.23 0.84 6.22
CA MET A 37 -5.79 0.99 5.99
C MET A 37 -5.54 2.14 5.02
N SER A 38 -4.36 2.74 5.07
CA SER A 38 -3.97 3.70 4.05
C SER A 38 -3.64 3.02 2.73
N HIS A 39 -3.84 3.73 1.62
CA HIS A 39 -3.47 3.24 0.29
C HIS A 39 -1.99 2.81 0.23
N LEU A 40 -1.10 3.61 0.82
CA LEU A 40 0.33 3.34 0.83
C LEU A 40 0.67 2.09 1.66
N SER A 41 0.12 1.95 2.86
CA SER A 41 0.38 0.79 3.69
C SER A 41 -0.13 -0.50 3.05
N PHE A 42 -1.32 -0.45 2.43
CA PHE A 42 -1.86 -1.61 1.74
C PHE A 42 -1.01 -1.99 0.52
N PHE A 43 -0.62 -1.00 -0.30
CA PHE A 43 0.27 -1.21 -1.44
C PHE A 43 1.61 -1.83 -1.04
N LEU A 44 2.24 -1.33 0.02
CA LEU A 44 3.50 -1.88 0.53
C LEU A 44 3.33 -3.33 1.03
N GLY A 45 2.20 -3.64 1.66
CA GLY A 45 1.85 -4.99 2.07
C GLY A 45 1.73 -5.94 0.88
N VAL A 46 0.99 -5.56 -0.16
CA VAL A 46 0.85 -6.32 -1.41
C VAL A 46 2.21 -6.53 -2.08
N TRP A 47 3.01 -5.47 -2.20
CA TRP A 47 4.34 -5.56 -2.81
C TRP A 47 5.27 -6.51 -2.04
N SER A 48 5.30 -6.40 -0.71
CA SER A 48 6.05 -7.31 0.15
C SER A 48 5.59 -8.76 -0.03
N HIS A 49 4.27 -8.99 -0.08
CA HIS A 49 3.73 -10.33 -0.31
C HIS A 49 4.17 -10.92 -1.65
N ILE A 50 4.13 -10.13 -2.74
CA ILE A 50 4.61 -10.56 -4.06
C ILE A 50 6.08 -10.97 -4.01
N LYS A 51 6.94 -10.16 -3.38
CA LYS A 51 8.38 -10.42 -3.31
C LYS A 51 8.70 -11.62 -2.41
N ASN A 52 8.08 -11.71 -1.24
CA ASN A 52 8.36 -12.77 -0.27
C ASN A 52 7.86 -14.14 -0.74
N ASN A 53 6.85 -14.18 -1.62
CA ASN A 53 6.29 -15.42 -2.16
C ASN A 53 6.70 -15.69 -3.61
N ASN A 54 7.65 -14.93 -4.16
CA ASN A 54 8.13 -15.09 -5.55
C ASN A 54 7.01 -15.10 -6.60
N LEU A 55 5.97 -14.28 -6.40
CA LEU A 55 4.81 -14.20 -7.31
C LEU A 55 5.10 -13.34 -8.56
N GLN A 56 6.28 -12.74 -8.62
CA GLN A 56 6.71 -11.95 -9.77
C GLN A 56 7.06 -12.91 -10.92
N VAL A 57 6.26 -12.88 -11.99
CA VAL A 57 6.56 -13.63 -13.21
C VAL A 57 7.82 -13.06 -13.85
N HIS A 58 8.84 -13.89 -14.02
CA HIS A 58 10.01 -13.57 -14.82
C HIS A 58 9.72 -13.98 -16.27
N PRO A 59 9.74 -13.05 -17.24
CA PRO A 59 9.66 -13.42 -18.64
C PRO A 59 10.89 -14.28 -18.99
N SER A 60 10.63 -15.43 -19.61
CA SER A 60 11.62 -16.41 -20.07
C SER A 60 12.25 -15.97 -21.39
#